data_AF-A0A5N5IAR0-F1
#
_entry.id   AF-A0A5N5IAR0-F1
#
_cell.length_a   1.000
_cell.length_b   1.000
_cell.length_c   1.000
_cell.angle_alpha   90.00
_cell.angle_beta   90.00
_cell.angle_gamma   90.00
#
_symmetry.space_group_name_H-M   'P 1'
#
loop_
_entity.id
_entity.type
_entity.pdbx_description
1 polymer ?
#
loop_
_entity_poly.entity_id
_entity_poly.type
_entity_poly.pdbx_seq_one_letter_code
_entity_poly.pdbx_strand_id
1 'polypeptide(L)'
;MGTFYPFNSPLSKLKHLELIFILSFSVLAILMQVIDFPFLHFSFKLHNLEHATMFLHLIVFAAFMLCAELIHSFHTLSARTKLEISFIASVFCQELFLLHFHSADHVGLEGHYHWLLQLIVFASVMAAVAATCFRTNLPAALVLSISVVFQGCWFMNMGFMLWQFSWILCGILIFTGCTCLKFAGKCIPRELSIEYEQLQSRGADVPIAINDFKEAHP
;
A
#
# COMPACT_ATOMS: atom_id res chain seq x y z
N MET A 1 -43.15 -5.80 29.77
CA MET A 1 -41.86 -5.76 30.48
C MET A 1 -40.82 -6.37 29.54
N GLY A 2 -40.13 -5.53 28.77
CA GLY A 2 -39.12 -5.94 27.80
C GLY A 2 -37.97 -4.94 27.92
N THR A 3 -36.90 -5.38 28.55
CA THR A 3 -35.78 -4.55 29.01
C THR A 3 -34.98 -4.01 27.84
N PHE A 4 -35.18 -2.72 27.55
CA PHE A 4 -34.24 -1.92 26.77
C PHE A 4 -33.02 -1.65 27.65
N TYR A 5 -32.08 -2.59 27.69
CA TYR A 5 -30.75 -2.29 28.20
C TYR A 5 -30.02 -1.50 27.11
N PRO A 6 -29.60 -0.24 27.33
CA PRO A 6 -28.63 0.38 26.46
C PRO A 6 -27.34 -0.41 26.67
N PHE A 7 -27.00 -1.25 25.69
CA PHE A 7 -25.70 -1.89 25.66
C PHE A 7 -24.67 -0.76 25.47
N ASN A 8 -24.16 -0.23 26.59
CA ASN A 8 -22.97 0.62 26.63
C ASN A 8 -21.79 -0.25 26.24
N SER A 9 -21.67 -0.49 24.94
CA SER A 9 -20.60 -1.28 24.38
C SER A 9 -19.32 -0.44 24.41
N PRO A 10 -18.17 -1.01 24.78
CA PRO A 10 -16.86 -0.38 24.55
C PRO A 10 -16.57 -0.16 23.04
N LEU A 11 -17.46 -0.64 22.16
CA LEU A 11 -17.43 -0.56 20.70
C LEU A 11 -17.65 0.86 20.15
N SER A 12 -18.18 1.81 20.93
CA SER A 12 -18.26 3.21 20.47
C SER A 12 -16.87 3.84 20.28
N LYS A 13 -15.88 3.44 21.10
CA LYS A 13 -14.48 3.86 20.94
C LYS A 13 -13.82 3.25 19.70
N LEU A 14 -14.28 2.06 19.26
CA LEU A 14 -13.79 1.41 18.04
C LEU A 14 -14.36 2.05 16.77
N LYS A 15 -15.50 2.72 16.86
CA LYS A 15 -16.15 3.37 15.70
C LYS A 15 -15.25 4.44 15.08
N HIS A 16 -14.55 5.22 15.91
CA HIS A 16 -13.63 6.24 15.39
C HIS A 16 -12.29 5.66 14.96
N LEU A 17 -11.89 4.48 15.46
CA LEU A 17 -10.63 3.85 15.07
C LEU A 17 -10.61 3.47 13.59
N GLU A 18 -11.74 3.05 13.03
CA GLU A 18 -11.83 2.74 11.60
C GLU A 18 -11.51 3.98 10.74
N LEU A 19 -12.19 5.10 10.99
CA LEU A 19 -11.94 6.36 10.30
C LEU A 19 -10.54 6.91 10.55
N ILE A 20 -10.01 6.80 11.76
CA ILE A 20 -8.64 7.21 12.10
C ILE A 20 -7.63 6.34 11.36
N PHE A 21 -7.88 5.04 11.24
CA PHE A 21 -7.03 4.12 10.50
C PHE A 21 -7.06 4.42 9.00
N ILE A 22 -8.25 4.67 8.42
CA ILE A 22 -8.40 5.10 7.02
C ILE A 22 -7.64 6.41 6.77
N LEU A 23 -7.80 7.40 7.66
CA LEU A 23 -7.11 8.69 7.56
C LEU A 23 -5.59 8.52 7.64
N SER A 24 -5.09 7.77 8.63
CA SER A 24 -3.67 7.52 8.84
C SER A 24 -3.04 6.75 7.66
N PHE A 25 -3.69 5.67 7.23
CA PHE A 25 -3.26 4.88 6.07
C PHE A 25 -3.22 5.70 4.80
N SER A 26 -4.23 6.53 4.55
CA SER A 26 -4.28 7.39 3.36
C SER A 26 -3.19 8.45 3.37
N VAL A 27 -2.89 9.07 4.52
CA VAL A 27 -1.75 10.00 4.65
C VAL A 27 -0.43 9.30 4.38
N LEU A 28 -0.21 8.12 4.96
CA LEU A 28 1.00 7.34 4.72
C LEU A 28 1.12 6.93 3.25
N ALA A 29 0.03 6.52 2.60
CA ALA A 29 0.03 6.15 1.20
C ALA A 29 0.37 7.34 0.28
N ILE A 30 -0.16 8.54 0.54
CA ILE A 30 0.23 9.76 -0.19
C ILE A 30 1.72 10.06 0.02
N LEU A 31 2.22 9.93 1.24
CA LEU A 31 3.64 10.15 1.52
C LEU A 31 4.51 9.15 0.74
N MET A 32 4.14 7.87 0.70
CA MET A 32 4.86 6.84 -0.07
C MET A 32 4.79 7.07 -1.58
N GLN A 33 3.74 7.74 -2.07
CA GLN A 33 3.58 8.05 -3.49
C GLN A 33 4.33 9.32 -3.91
N VAL A 34 4.42 10.30 -3.01
CA VAL A 34 5.10 11.59 -3.24
C VAL A 34 6.60 11.49 -2.95
N ILE A 35 7.00 10.66 -1.99
CA ILE A 35 8.38 10.48 -1.53
C ILE A 35 8.85 9.07 -1.95
N ASP A 36 9.74 9.01 -2.95
CA ASP A 36 10.36 7.75 -3.37
C ASP A 36 11.38 7.30 -2.30
N PHE A 37 11.05 6.23 -1.56
CA PHE A 37 11.97 5.55 -0.64
C PHE A 37 12.91 4.61 -1.42
N PRO A 38 14.22 4.48 -1.07
CA PRO A 38 14.94 5.03 0.10
C PRO A 38 15.61 6.40 -0.10
N PHE A 39 15.57 6.96 -1.31
CA PHE A 39 16.39 8.14 -1.66
C PHE A 39 15.71 9.49 -1.34
N LEU A 40 14.48 9.49 -0.83
CA LEU A 40 13.66 10.67 -0.50
C LEU A 40 13.54 11.67 -1.68
N HIS A 41 13.43 11.16 -2.91
CA HIS A 41 13.23 11.99 -4.08
C HIS A 41 11.73 12.25 -4.29
N PHE A 42 11.37 13.48 -4.70
CA PHE A 42 9.98 13.82 -4.98
C PHE A 42 9.53 13.25 -6.34
N SER A 43 8.47 12.45 -6.33
CA SER A 43 7.99 11.73 -7.51
C SER A 43 6.72 12.34 -8.08
N PHE A 44 6.86 13.39 -8.91
CA PHE A 44 5.73 14.06 -9.56
C PHE A 44 5.29 13.41 -10.88
N LYS A 45 5.46 12.09 -11.01
CA LYS A 45 4.94 11.36 -12.17
C LYS A 45 3.42 11.41 -12.18
N LEU A 46 2.82 11.50 -13.36
CA LEU A 46 1.37 11.61 -13.52
C LEU A 46 0.63 10.47 -12.81
N HIS A 47 1.07 9.24 -12.99
CA HIS A 47 0.54 8.06 -12.30
C HIS A 47 0.65 8.13 -10.77
N ASN A 48 1.74 8.73 -10.25
CA ASN A 48 1.91 8.91 -8.81
C ASN A 48 0.98 9.99 -8.26
N LEU A 49 0.75 11.05 -9.03
CA LEU A 49 -0.23 12.07 -8.68
C LEU A 49 -1.65 11.51 -8.75
N GLU A 50 -1.98 10.67 -9.74
CA GLU A 50 -3.28 9.97 -9.82
C GLU A 50 -3.52 9.13 -8.56
N HIS A 51 -2.55 8.30 -8.16
CA HIS A 51 -2.63 7.52 -6.91
C HIS A 51 -2.74 8.42 -5.67
N ALA A 52 -1.96 9.50 -5.59
CA ALA A 52 -2.04 10.44 -4.48
C ALA A 52 -3.41 11.14 -4.42
N THR A 53 -4.00 11.50 -5.56
CA THR A 53 -5.35 12.12 -5.62
C THR A 53 -6.44 11.14 -5.21
N MET A 54 -6.27 9.85 -5.51
CA MET A 54 -7.16 8.79 -5.08
C MET A 54 -7.18 8.65 -3.54
N PHE A 55 -6.01 8.64 -2.89
CA PHE A 55 -5.92 8.65 -1.43
C PHE A 55 -6.37 9.99 -0.80
N LEU A 56 -6.17 11.12 -1.49
CA LEU A 56 -6.68 12.42 -1.04
C LEU A 56 -8.21 12.41 -0.92
N HIS A 57 -8.90 11.75 -1.85
CA HIS A 57 -10.35 11.59 -1.78
C HIS A 57 -10.76 10.87 -0.49
N LEU A 58 -10.04 9.81 -0.10
CA LEU A 58 -10.27 9.08 1.17
C LEU A 58 -10.00 9.94 2.39
N ILE A 59 -8.97 10.80 2.37
CA ILE A 59 -8.69 11.76 3.46
C ILE A 59 -9.86 12.73 3.63
N VAL A 60 -10.34 13.34 2.54
CA VAL A 60 -11.45 14.30 2.59
C VAL A 60 -12.72 13.62 3.13
N PHE A 61 -13.00 12.41 2.68
CA PHE A 61 -14.13 11.62 3.17
C PHE A 61 -14.01 11.28 4.66
N ALA A 62 -12.89 10.68 5.08
CA ALA A 62 -12.67 10.30 6.47
C ALA A 62 -12.69 11.52 7.40
N ALA A 63 -12.12 12.66 6.97
CA ALA A 63 -12.16 13.91 7.72
C ALA A 63 -13.59 14.45 7.83
N PHE A 64 -14.36 14.48 6.73
CA PHE A 64 -15.75 14.92 6.75
C PHE A 64 -16.61 14.04 7.67
N MET A 65 -16.44 12.72 7.58
CA MET A 65 -17.12 11.75 8.42
C MET A 65 -16.78 11.91 9.91
N LEU A 66 -15.49 12.13 10.24
CA LEU A 66 -15.04 12.39 11.61
C LEU A 66 -15.61 13.71 12.15
N CYS A 67 -15.58 14.77 11.34
CA CYS A 67 -16.17 16.06 11.70
C CYS A 67 -17.69 15.94 11.90
N ALA A 68 -18.39 15.25 11.00
CA ALA A 68 -19.83 15.02 11.12
C ALA A 68 -20.16 14.24 12.39
N GLU A 69 -19.39 13.21 12.72
CA GLU A 69 -19.58 12.42 13.94
C GLU A 69 -19.29 13.23 15.21
N LEU A 70 -18.22 14.03 15.21
CA LEU A 70 -17.83 14.89 16.34
C LEU A 70 -18.88 15.99 16.61
N ILE A 71 -19.38 16.63 15.55
CA ILE A 71 -20.45 17.65 15.64
C ILE A 71 -21.79 17.01 16.04
N HIS A 72 -22.10 15.81 15.52
CA HIS A 72 -23.37 15.11 15.79
C HIS A 72 -23.50 14.61 17.24
N SER A 73 -22.39 14.39 17.93
CA SER A 73 -22.35 14.07 19.36
C SER A 73 -23.10 15.12 20.23
N PHE A 74 -23.29 16.34 19.72
CA PHE A 74 -23.92 17.45 20.44
C PHE A 74 -25.45 17.64 20.21
N HIS A 75 -26.13 16.96 19.27
CA HIS A 75 -27.56 17.26 18.98
C HIS A 75 -28.47 16.09 18.51
N THR A 76 -29.46 15.74 19.35
CA THR A 76 -30.76 15.01 19.14
C THR A 76 -30.83 13.57 18.58
N LEU A 77 -31.89 12.85 19.00
CA LEU A 77 -32.05 11.39 18.99
C LEU A 77 -32.88 10.80 17.82
N SER A 78 -33.65 11.59 17.05
CA SER A 78 -34.67 11.03 16.13
C SER A 78 -34.36 11.07 14.62
N ALA A 79 -33.35 11.82 14.17
CA ALA A 79 -32.90 11.84 12.75
C ALA A 79 -31.85 10.75 12.43
N ARG A 80 -31.56 9.87 13.39
CA ARG A 80 -30.34 9.04 13.46
C ARG A 80 -30.21 7.95 12.41
N THR A 81 -31.30 7.26 12.04
CA THR A 81 -31.18 6.06 11.20
C THR A 81 -31.09 6.34 9.70
N LYS A 82 -31.65 7.45 9.20
CA LYS A 82 -31.55 7.78 7.77
C LYS A 82 -30.17 8.35 7.40
N LEU A 83 -29.59 9.17 8.28
CA LEU A 83 -28.29 9.79 8.07
C LEU A 83 -27.16 8.77 8.16
N GLU A 84 -27.20 7.85 9.14
CA GLU A 84 -26.19 6.80 9.30
C GLU A 84 -26.12 5.83 8.10
N ILE A 85 -27.26 5.41 7.55
CA ILE A 85 -27.28 4.49 6.39
C ILE A 85 -26.86 5.23 5.10
N SER A 86 -27.11 6.54 5.00
CA SER A 86 -26.63 7.36 3.88
C SER A 86 -25.10 7.43 3.84
N PHE A 87 -24.44 7.41 4.99
CA PHE A 87 -22.98 7.36 5.05
C PHE A 87 -22.42 6.02 4.58
N ILE A 88 -23.07 4.91 4.91
CA ILE A 88 -22.69 3.57 4.43
C ILE A 88 -22.75 3.53 2.89
N ALA A 89 -23.81 4.06 2.28
CA ALA A 89 -23.90 4.15 0.82
C ALA A 89 -22.77 5.01 0.23
N SER A 90 -22.41 6.12 0.89
CA SER A 90 -21.30 6.98 0.47
C SER A 90 -19.94 6.27 0.51
N VAL A 91 -19.67 5.42 1.51
CA VAL A 91 -18.43 4.61 1.59
C VAL A 91 -18.31 3.73 0.35
N PHE A 92 -19.36 3.01 -0.01
CA PHE A 92 -19.34 2.12 -1.19
C PHE A 92 -19.28 2.89 -2.51
N CYS A 93 -19.91 4.06 -2.61
CA CYS A 93 -19.75 4.92 -3.79
C CYS A 93 -18.29 5.36 -3.97
N GLN A 94 -17.63 5.68 -2.86
CA GLN A 94 -16.24 6.10 -2.87
C GLN A 94 -15.29 4.93 -3.19
N GLU A 95 -15.55 3.75 -2.64
CA GLU A 95 -14.86 2.51 -3.01
C GLU A 95 -15.02 2.21 -4.51
N LEU A 96 -16.24 2.34 -5.05
CA LEU A 96 -16.52 2.11 -6.47
C LEU A 96 -15.78 3.09 -7.37
N PHE A 97 -15.81 4.38 -7.02
CA PHE A 97 -15.07 5.42 -7.74
C PHE A 97 -13.57 5.14 -7.74
N LEU A 98 -13.04 4.75 -6.58
CA LEU A 98 -11.64 4.42 -6.37
C LEU A 98 -11.23 3.20 -7.21
N LEU A 99 -12.02 2.12 -7.18
CA LEU A 99 -11.79 0.92 -8.00
C LEU A 99 -11.96 1.19 -9.49
N HIS A 100 -12.82 2.11 -9.88
CA HIS A 100 -12.99 2.50 -11.27
C HIS A 100 -11.73 3.17 -11.82
N PHE A 101 -11.22 4.16 -11.10
CA PHE A 101 -9.97 4.82 -11.50
C PHE A 101 -8.77 3.91 -11.40
N HIS A 102 -8.69 3.08 -10.35
CA HIS A 102 -7.60 2.11 -10.20
C HIS A 102 -7.57 1.08 -11.33
N SER A 103 -8.72 0.68 -11.84
CA SER A 103 -8.81 -0.33 -12.89
C SER A 103 -8.70 0.22 -14.31
N ALA A 104 -8.60 1.54 -14.49
CA ALA A 104 -8.73 2.16 -15.79
C ALA A 104 -7.58 1.80 -16.75
N ASP A 105 -6.41 1.46 -16.22
CA ASP A 105 -5.21 1.07 -16.95
C ASP A 105 -4.94 -0.45 -16.94
N HIS A 106 -5.70 -1.23 -16.17
CA HIS A 106 -5.57 -2.68 -16.13
C HIS A 106 -6.29 -3.34 -17.33
N VAL A 107 -5.53 -4.01 -18.18
CA VAL A 107 -6.02 -4.78 -19.33
C VAL A 107 -5.82 -6.28 -19.13
N GLY A 108 -6.59 -7.11 -19.85
CA GLY A 108 -6.47 -8.57 -19.78
C GLY A 108 -7.12 -9.18 -18.53
N LEU A 109 -6.50 -10.24 -17.98
CA LEU A 109 -7.10 -11.00 -16.88
C LEU A 109 -7.30 -10.13 -15.63
N GLU A 110 -6.30 -9.34 -15.27
CA GLU A 110 -6.36 -8.42 -14.11
C GLU A 110 -7.54 -7.44 -14.23
N GLY A 111 -7.74 -6.83 -15.40
CA GLY A 111 -8.89 -5.96 -15.67
C GLY A 111 -10.24 -6.68 -15.51
N HIS A 112 -10.35 -7.94 -15.94
CA HIS A 112 -11.57 -8.74 -15.71
C HIS A 112 -11.84 -9.01 -14.23
N TYR A 113 -10.78 -9.26 -13.44
CA TYR A 113 -10.89 -9.40 -11.98
C TYR A 113 -11.40 -8.10 -11.34
N HIS A 114 -10.85 -6.95 -11.72
CA HIS A 114 -11.31 -5.65 -11.20
C HIS A 114 -12.73 -5.30 -11.62
N TRP A 115 -13.11 -5.60 -12.87
CA TRP A 115 -14.47 -5.37 -13.35
C TRP A 115 -15.51 -6.16 -12.54
N LEU A 116 -15.23 -7.43 -12.23
CA LEU A 116 -16.10 -8.25 -11.38
C LEU A 116 -16.24 -7.64 -9.98
N LEU A 117 -15.12 -7.19 -9.39
CA LEU A 117 -15.13 -6.52 -8.09
C LEU A 117 -15.97 -5.23 -8.12
N GLN A 118 -15.84 -4.41 -9.16
CA GLN A 118 -16.68 -3.21 -9.35
C GLN A 118 -18.17 -3.54 -9.40
N LEU A 119 -18.56 -4.64 -10.05
CA LEU A 119 -19.96 -5.08 -10.10
C LEU A 119 -20.50 -5.42 -8.70
N ILE A 120 -19.69 -6.09 -7.88
CA ILE A 120 -20.07 -6.46 -6.50
C ILE A 120 -20.18 -5.22 -5.60
N VAL A 121 -19.27 -4.26 -5.78
CA VAL A 121 -19.31 -2.98 -5.07
C VAL A 121 -20.54 -2.18 -5.50
N PHE A 122 -20.85 -2.15 -6.79
CA PHE A 122 -22.07 -1.52 -7.30
C PHE A 122 -23.33 -2.16 -6.72
N ALA A 123 -23.39 -3.50 -6.62
CA ALA A 123 -24.49 -4.20 -5.94
C ALA A 123 -24.60 -3.79 -4.46
N SER A 124 -23.47 -3.59 -3.77
CA SER A 124 -23.42 -3.08 -2.40
C SER A 124 -23.96 -1.65 -2.28
N VAL A 125 -23.61 -0.76 -3.22
CA VAL A 125 -24.19 0.60 -3.30
C VAL A 125 -25.72 0.53 -3.44
N MET A 126 -26.22 -0.26 -4.40
CA MET A 126 -27.65 -0.39 -4.64
C MET A 126 -28.39 -0.97 -3.43
N ALA A 127 -27.82 -1.96 -2.76
CA ALA A 127 -28.37 -2.54 -1.55
C ALA A 127 -28.37 -1.56 -0.37
N ALA A 128 -27.30 -0.78 -0.19
CA ALA A 128 -27.21 0.27 0.83
C ALA A 128 -28.25 1.38 0.57
N VAL A 129 -28.39 1.84 -0.68
CA VAL A 129 -29.43 2.81 -1.07
C VAL A 129 -30.83 2.23 -0.84
N ALA A 130 -31.08 0.97 -1.22
CA ALA A 130 -32.36 0.32 -0.95
C ALA A 130 -32.69 0.24 0.54
N ALA A 131 -31.68 0.03 1.40
CA ALA A 131 -31.83 0.07 2.86
C ALA A 131 -32.15 1.48 3.40
N THR A 132 -31.70 2.56 2.73
CA THR A 132 -32.10 3.94 3.07
C THR A 132 -33.56 4.24 2.69
N CYS A 133 -34.01 3.74 1.53
CA CYS A 133 -35.36 3.97 1.03
C CYS A 133 -36.41 3.17 1.81
N PHE A 134 -36.06 1.94 2.22
CA PHE A 134 -36.97 1.01 2.89
C PHE A 134 -36.35 0.50 4.19
N ARG A 135 -36.81 1.06 5.32
CA ARG A 135 -36.25 0.86 6.66
C ARG A 135 -36.27 -0.61 7.17
N THR A 136 -36.98 -1.51 6.50
CA THR A 136 -37.16 -2.92 6.90
C THR A 136 -37.02 -3.89 5.72
N ASN A 137 -36.08 -3.65 4.80
CA ASN A 137 -35.87 -4.52 3.63
C ASN A 137 -34.82 -5.60 3.91
N LEU A 138 -35.23 -6.71 4.53
CA LEU A 138 -34.36 -7.85 4.85
C LEU A 138 -33.55 -8.35 3.63
N PRO A 139 -34.13 -8.50 2.42
CA PRO A 139 -33.37 -8.83 1.22
C PRO A 139 -32.22 -7.87 0.91
N ALA A 140 -32.44 -6.55 1.03
CA ALA A 140 -31.39 -5.57 0.79
C ALA A 140 -30.25 -5.69 1.82
N ALA A 141 -30.60 -5.90 3.09
CA ALA A 141 -29.59 -6.13 4.13
C ALA A 141 -28.80 -7.43 3.90
N LEU A 142 -29.44 -8.50 3.42
CA LEU A 142 -28.78 -9.75 3.07
C LEU A 142 -27.85 -9.60 1.86
N VAL A 143 -28.30 -8.94 0.79
CA VAL A 143 -27.48 -8.67 -0.40
C VAL A 143 -26.26 -7.83 -0.02
N LEU A 144 -26.45 -6.79 0.79
CA LEU A 144 -25.35 -5.96 1.28
C LEU A 144 -24.35 -6.80 2.08
N SER A 145 -24.82 -7.59 3.04
CA SER A 145 -23.96 -8.44 3.88
C SER A 145 -23.15 -9.46 3.06
N ILE A 146 -23.80 -10.18 2.14
CA ILE A 146 -23.15 -11.17 1.28
C ILE A 146 -22.12 -10.50 0.38
N SER A 147 -22.46 -9.35 -0.20
CA SER A 147 -21.56 -8.61 -1.10
C SER A 147 -20.32 -8.11 -0.35
N VAL A 148 -20.49 -7.59 0.87
CA VAL A 148 -19.38 -7.13 1.73
C VAL A 148 -18.47 -8.28 2.15
N VAL A 149 -19.04 -9.43 2.52
CA VAL A 149 -18.23 -10.63 2.82
C VAL A 149 -17.42 -11.05 1.60
N PHE A 150 -18.04 -11.04 0.41
CA PHE A 150 -17.35 -11.41 -0.82
C PHE A 150 -16.22 -10.43 -1.16
N GLN A 151 -16.44 -9.12 -1.01
CA GLN A 151 -15.38 -8.10 -1.15
C GLN A 151 -14.24 -8.33 -0.16
N GLY A 152 -14.54 -8.57 1.11
CA GLY A 152 -13.52 -8.85 2.13
C GLY A 152 -12.69 -10.09 1.82
N CYS A 153 -13.35 -11.20 1.45
CA CYS A 153 -12.68 -12.42 1.00
C CYS A 153 -11.79 -12.18 -0.21
N TRP A 154 -12.25 -11.36 -1.16
CA TRP A 154 -11.48 -10.99 -2.34
C TRP A 154 -10.21 -10.22 -1.96
N PHE A 155 -10.31 -9.17 -1.14
CA PHE A 155 -9.15 -8.39 -0.71
C PHE A 155 -8.16 -9.23 0.09
N MET A 156 -8.62 -10.12 0.96
CA MET A 156 -7.75 -11.07 1.68
C MET A 156 -6.99 -11.99 0.71
N ASN A 157 -7.68 -12.55 -0.28
CA ASN A 157 -7.07 -13.42 -1.28
C ASN A 157 -6.03 -12.66 -2.14
N MET A 158 -6.36 -11.46 -2.61
CA MET A 158 -5.41 -10.62 -3.35
C MET A 158 -4.20 -10.22 -2.51
N GLY A 159 -4.42 -9.85 -1.24
CA GLY A 159 -3.33 -9.54 -0.32
C GLY A 159 -2.38 -10.73 -0.11
N PHE A 160 -2.92 -11.94 0.03
CA PHE A 160 -2.10 -13.14 0.15
C PHE A 160 -1.32 -13.45 -1.13
N MET A 161 -1.94 -13.35 -2.30
CA MET A 161 -1.28 -13.55 -3.60
C MET A 161 -0.10 -12.59 -3.79
N LEU A 162 -0.31 -11.30 -3.52
CA LEU A 162 0.74 -10.27 -3.61
C LEU A 162 1.87 -10.53 -2.62
N TRP A 163 1.53 -10.92 -1.38
CA TRP A 163 2.54 -11.21 -0.36
C TRP A 163 3.38 -12.43 -0.77
N GLN A 164 2.75 -13.55 -1.11
CA GLN A 164 3.45 -14.78 -1.52
C GLN A 164 4.36 -14.55 -2.73
N PHE A 165 3.88 -13.82 -3.74
CA PHE A 165 4.68 -13.50 -4.92
C PHE A 165 5.94 -12.70 -4.56
N SER A 166 5.86 -11.78 -3.59
CA SER A 166 7.01 -11.02 -3.12
C SER A 166 8.09 -11.91 -2.48
N TRP A 167 7.72 -12.91 -1.66
CA TRP A 167 8.69 -13.83 -1.06
C TRP A 167 9.34 -14.74 -2.09
N ILE A 168 8.56 -15.23 -3.05
CA ILE A 168 9.04 -16.10 -4.12
C ILE A 168 10.02 -15.34 -5.01
N LEU A 169 9.68 -14.11 -5.43
CA LEU A 169 10.54 -13.27 -6.26
C LEU A 169 11.84 -12.90 -5.54
N CYS A 170 11.76 -12.56 -4.24
CA CYS A 170 12.93 -12.29 -3.41
C CYS A 170 13.84 -13.53 -3.32
N GLY A 171 13.27 -14.72 -3.13
CA GLY A 171 14.01 -15.99 -3.13
C GLY A 171 14.73 -16.27 -4.45
N ILE A 172 14.07 -16.06 -5.59
CA ILE A 172 14.68 -16.24 -6.92
C ILE A 172 15.82 -15.25 -7.14
N LEU A 173 15.64 -13.97 -6.79
CA LEU A 173 16.68 -12.95 -6.95
C LEU A 173 17.90 -13.25 -6.09
N ILE A 174 17.70 -13.70 -4.85
CA ILE A 174 18.80 -14.13 -3.96
C ILE A 174 19.52 -15.33 -4.56
N PHE A 175 18.79 -16.33 -5.08
CA PHE A 175 19.38 -17.51 -5.68
C PHE A 175 20.19 -17.18 -6.96
N THR A 176 19.61 -16.38 -7.86
CA THR A 176 20.31 -15.90 -9.07
C THR A 176 21.52 -15.04 -8.71
N GLY A 177 21.41 -14.12 -7.74
CA GLY A 177 22.55 -13.33 -7.25
C GLY A 177 23.66 -14.20 -6.66
N CYS A 178 23.31 -15.20 -5.84
CA CYS A 178 24.27 -16.14 -5.25
C CYS A 178 25.00 -16.97 -6.32
N THR A 179 24.27 -17.47 -7.32
CA THR A 179 24.85 -18.25 -8.43
C THR A 179 25.74 -17.39 -9.31
N CYS A 180 25.32 -16.17 -9.65
CA CYS A 180 26.14 -15.20 -10.38
C CYS A 180 27.43 -14.85 -9.62
N LEU A 181 27.37 -14.62 -8.29
CA LEU A 181 28.54 -14.31 -7.48
C LEU A 181 29.52 -15.50 -7.39
N LYS A 182 28.99 -16.72 -7.26
CA LYS A 182 29.81 -17.95 -7.29
C LYS A 182 30.48 -18.15 -8.66
N PHE A 183 29.81 -17.82 -9.75
CA PHE A 183 30.41 -17.85 -11.10
C PHE A 183 31.45 -16.73 -11.29
N ALA A 184 31.15 -15.50 -10.87
CA ALA A 184 32.08 -14.38 -10.96
C ALA A 184 33.36 -14.64 -10.16
N GLY A 185 33.25 -15.19 -8.93
CA GLY A 185 34.40 -15.61 -8.13
C GLY A 185 35.20 -16.77 -8.74
N LYS A 186 34.60 -17.54 -9.65
CA LYS A 186 35.26 -18.63 -10.39
C LYS A 186 35.85 -18.15 -11.73
N CYS A 187 35.40 -16.99 -12.23
CA CYS A 187 35.89 -16.31 -13.42
C CYS A 187 36.97 -15.26 -13.13
N ILE A 188 37.34 -14.99 -11.87
CA ILE A 188 38.57 -14.25 -11.56
C ILE A 188 39.73 -15.11 -12.09
N PRO A 189 40.42 -14.68 -13.17
CA PRO A 189 41.47 -15.51 -13.75
C PRO A 189 42.60 -15.61 -12.74
N ARG A 190 43.02 -16.84 -12.46
CA ARG A 190 44.27 -17.16 -11.75
C ARG A 190 45.50 -16.44 -12.33
N GLU A 191 45.37 -15.90 -13.54
CA GLU A 191 46.35 -15.07 -14.23
C GLU A 191 46.58 -13.69 -13.58
N LEU A 192 45.52 -13.00 -13.12
CA LEU A 192 45.65 -11.66 -12.51
C LEU A 192 46.34 -11.73 -11.13
N SER A 193 46.13 -12.82 -10.39
CA SER A 193 46.82 -13.01 -9.09
C SER A 193 48.31 -13.32 -9.26
N ILE A 194 48.69 -14.01 -10.35
CA ILE A 194 50.09 -14.31 -10.66
C ILE A 194 50.82 -13.05 -11.12
N GLU A 195 50.20 -12.19 -11.94
CA GLU A 195 50.80 -10.92 -12.35
C GLU A 195 50.97 -9.94 -11.17
N TYR A 196 49.96 -9.88 -10.28
CA TYR A 196 50.01 -9.07 -9.05
C TYR A 196 51.15 -9.52 -8.11
N GLU A 197 51.28 -10.83 -7.86
CA GLU A 197 52.36 -11.36 -7.01
C GLU A 197 53.75 -11.15 -7.63
N GLN A 198 53.88 -11.29 -8.96
CA GLN A 198 55.13 -11.03 -9.69
C GLN A 198 55.54 -9.54 -9.67
N LEU A 199 54.58 -8.62 -9.77
CA LEU A 199 54.84 -7.18 -9.64
C LEU A 199 55.24 -6.79 -8.21
N GLN A 200 54.62 -7.40 -7.21
CA GLN A 200 54.94 -7.14 -5.81
C GLN A 200 56.30 -7.71 -5.39
N SER A 201 56.68 -8.90 -5.87
CA SER A 201 58.02 -9.45 -5.60
C SER A 201 59.11 -8.61 -6.30
N ARG A 202 58.86 -8.20 -7.54
CA ARG A 202 59.81 -7.40 -8.34
C ARG A 202 60.01 -5.97 -7.82
N GLY A 203 59.05 -5.43 -7.06
CA GLY A 203 59.20 -4.16 -6.35
C GLY A 203 60.00 -4.25 -5.05
N ALA A 204 60.08 -5.43 -4.42
CA ALA A 204 60.83 -5.66 -3.19
C ALA A 204 62.34 -5.89 -3.41
N ASP A 205 62.75 -6.25 -4.63
CA ASP A 205 64.14 -6.56 -5.00
C ASP A 205 64.95 -5.37 -5.51
N VAL A 206 64.41 -4.14 -5.52
CA VAL A 206 65.15 -2.94 -5.92
C VAL A 206 65.75 -2.28 -4.68
N PRO A 207 67.08 -2.37 -4.44
CA PRO A 207 67.70 -1.66 -3.33
C PRO A 207 67.63 -0.15 -3.60
N ILE A 208 66.94 0.55 -2.71
CA ILE A 208 66.96 2.01 -2.61
C ILE A 208 68.38 2.41 -2.19
N ALA A 209 69.21 2.81 -3.17
CA ALA A 209 70.48 3.48 -2.92
C ALA A 209 70.20 4.95 -2.56
N ILE A 210 70.13 5.22 -1.27
CA ILE A 210 70.18 6.56 -0.67
C ILE A 210 71.65 6.87 -0.31
N ASN A 211 72.05 8.11 -0.56
CA ASN A 211 73.35 8.79 -0.31
C ASN A 211 74.36 8.65 -1.48
N ASP A 212 75.02 9.70 -1.96
CA ASP A 212 75.76 10.68 -1.15
C ASP A 212 76.02 12.02 -1.87
N PHE A 213 76.08 13.09 -1.08
CA PHE A 213 76.50 14.46 -1.42
C PHE A 213 78.03 14.52 -1.51
N LYS A 214 78.65 15.12 -2.55
CA LYS A 214 79.83 15.99 -2.37
C LYS A 214 80.24 16.84 -3.59
N GLU A 215 80.77 18.01 -3.24
CA GLU A 215 81.11 19.24 -3.94
C GLU A 215 82.20 19.23 -5.05
N ALA A 216 82.00 20.18 -5.99
CA ALA A 216 82.90 21.23 -6.52
C ALA A 216 84.36 20.94 -6.97
N HIS A 217 84.59 21.19 -8.29
CA HIS A 217 85.57 22.11 -8.92
C HIS A 217 87.09 21.96 -8.67
N PRO A 218 87.98 22.39 -9.60
CA PRO A 218 87.89 23.51 -10.56
C PRO A 218 87.46 23.14 -11.97
#